data_AF-A0A0F5LP72-F1
#
_entry.id   AF-A0A0F5LP72-F1
#
_cell.length_a   1.000
_cell.length_b   1.000
_cell.length_c   1.000
_cell.angle_alpha   90.00
_cell.angle_beta   90.00
_cell.angle_gamma   90.00
#
_symmetry.space_group_name_H-M   'P 1'
#
loop_
_entity.id
_entity.type
_entity.pdbx_description
1 polymer ?
#
loop_
_entity_poly.entity_id
_entity_poly.type
_entity_poly.pdbx_seq_one_letter_code
_entity_poly.pdbx_strand_id
1 'polypeptide(L)'
;MFPPFDPSTFPSQLLWLAITFGVLYVLMSKIALPRIGGILDDRKARIDADLAAADASRQKTDAAIAAYEAALAAAKAKAQGIANESRDAIQADIAAKRTAVETDLSAKVAEAEARIGKTKAEALTHVDEIATETAQTVVSQLVGDVSADSVRAAVAKVSKE
;
A
#
# COMPACT_ATOMS: atom_id res chain seq x y z
N MET A 1 101.66 -15.06 45.56
CA MET A 1 100.24 -15.32 45.20
C MET A 1 99.49 -14.00 45.34
N PHE A 2 98.75 -13.58 44.32
CA PHE A 2 97.96 -12.35 44.38
C PHE A 2 96.88 -12.52 45.46
N PRO A 3 96.86 -11.71 46.53
CA PRO A 3 95.89 -11.83 47.62
C PRO A 3 94.41 -11.91 47.18
N PRO A 4 93.95 -11.28 46.08
CA PRO A 4 92.54 -11.40 45.66
C PRO A 4 92.17 -12.72 44.97
N PHE A 5 93.12 -13.61 44.70
CA PHE A 5 92.86 -14.94 44.08
C PHE A 5 93.24 -16.08 45.02
N ASP A 6 92.94 -15.94 46.31
CA ASP A 6 93.07 -17.02 47.29
C ASP A 6 91.85 -17.97 47.18
N PRO A 7 92.03 -19.23 46.72
CA PRO A 7 90.94 -20.18 46.48
C PRO A 7 90.17 -20.58 47.73
N SER A 8 90.72 -20.31 48.92
CA SER A 8 90.07 -20.61 50.20
C SER A 8 88.79 -19.78 50.45
N THR A 9 88.62 -18.64 49.77
CA THR A 9 87.46 -17.75 49.93
C THR A 9 86.31 -18.03 48.94
N PHE A 10 86.60 -18.70 47.81
CA PHE A 10 85.61 -19.00 46.77
C PHE A 10 84.44 -19.86 47.24
N PRO A 11 84.61 -20.90 48.09
CA PRO A 11 83.47 -21.70 48.57
C PRO A 11 82.44 -20.87 49.35
N SER A 12 82.90 -19.92 50.18
CA SER A 12 82.02 -19.03 50.94
C SER A 12 81.28 -18.05 50.02
N GLN A 13 81.97 -17.49 49.03
CA GLN A 13 81.36 -16.59 48.05
C GLN A 13 80.33 -17.32 47.17
N LEU A 14 80.60 -18.56 46.76
CA LEU A 14 79.66 -19.39 46.01
C LEU A 14 78.44 -19.78 46.86
N LEU A 15 78.63 -20.07 48.16
CA LEU A 15 77.53 -20.35 49.08
C LEU A 15 76.59 -19.14 49.22
N TRP A 16 77.15 -17.95 49.47
CA TRP A 16 76.35 -16.73 49.58
C TRP A 16 75.71 -16.30 48.25
N LEU A 17 76.40 -16.51 47.13
CA LEU A 17 75.84 -16.31 45.79
C LEU A 17 74.63 -17.24 45.58
N ALA A 18 74.74 -18.52 45.91
CA ALA A 18 73.64 -19.47 45.77
C ALA A 18 72.45 -19.11 46.67
N ILE A 19 72.70 -18.69 47.92
CA ILE A 19 71.64 -18.26 48.85
C ILE A 19 70.93 -17.00 48.32
N THR A 20 71.69 -15.95 47.97
CA THR A 20 71.11 -14.68 47.50
C THR A 20 70.39 -14.85 46.16
N PHE A 21 70.97 -15.62 45.24
CA PHE A 21 70.34 -15.95 43.96
C PHE A 21 69.07 -16.79 44.16
N GLY A 22 69.10 -17.78 45.06
CA GLY A 22 67.92 -18.58 45.40
C GLY A 22 66.79 -17.73 45.98
N VAL A 23 67.09 -16.81 46.91
CA VAL A 23 66.10 -15.87 47.46
C VAL A 23 65.55 -14.96 46.37
N LEU A 24 66.40 -14.38 45.51
CA LEU A 24 65.97 -13.54 44.39
C LEU A 24 65.10 -14.31 43.40
N TYR A 25 65.46 -15.56 43.08
CA TYR A 25 64.71 -16.43 42.18
C TYR A 25 63.31 -16.71 42.73
N VAL A 26 63.20 -17.05 44.02
CA VAL A 26 61.90 -17.28 44.67
C VAL A 26 61.06 -16.00 44.67
N LEU A 27 61.67 -14.84 44.92
CA LEU A 27 60.98 -13.55 44.91
C LEU A 27 60.47 -13.20 43.49
N MET A 28 61.27 -13.42 42.46
CA MET A 28 60.84 -13.25 41.06
C MET A 28 59.75 -14.24 40.66
N SER A 29 59.92 -15.51 41.00
CA SER A 29 58.99 -16.58 40.66
C SER A 29 57.64 -16.42 41.35
N LYS A 30 57.61 -16.04 42.63
CA LYS A 30 56.37 -15.97 43.42
C LYS A 30 55.72 -14.60 43.46
N ILE A 31 56.43 -13.51 43.13
CA ILE A 31 55.87 -12.16 43.26
C ILE A 31 55.87 -11.41 41.93
N ALA A 32 57.02 -11.30 41.25
CA ALA A 32 57.10 -10.46 40.05
C ALA A 32 56.42 -11.09 38.83
N LEU A 33 56.73 -12.36 38.51
CA LEU A 33 56.12 -13.08 37.39
C LEU A 33 54.58 -13.19 37.50
N PRO A 34 53.98 -13.59 38.65
CA PRO A 34 52.53 -13.66 38.74
C PRO A 34 51.85 -12.28 38.65
N ARG A 35 52.50 -11.21 39.12
CA ARG A 35 51.97 -9.84 38.95
C ARG A 35 51.94 -9.41 37.48
N ILE A 36 52.99 -9.72 36.72
CA ILE A 36 53.04 -9.41 35.28
C ILE A 36 52.03 -10.27 34.52
N GLY A 37 51.91 -11.56 34.86
CA GLY A 37 50.90 -12.46 34.30
C GLY A 37 49.48 -11.96 34.52
N GLY A 38 49.14 -11.56 35.75
CA GLY A 38 47.82 -11.01 36.06
C GLY A 38 47.48 -9.75 35.25
N ILE A 39 48.44 -8.83 35.07
CA ILE A 39 48.21 -7.62 34.24
C ILE A 39 47.97 -8.00 32.77
N LEU A 40 48.69 -8.98 32.24
CA LEU A 40 48.52 -9.42 30.86
C LEU A 40 47.15 -10.10 30.67
N ASP A 41 46.77 -10.96 31.60
CA ASP A 41 45.47 -11.64 31.59
C ASP A 41 44.32 -10.66 31.74
N ASP A 42 44.41 -9.68 32.65
CA ASP A 42 43.40 -8.63 32.82
C ASP A 42 43.22 -7.80 31.55
N ARG A 43 44.32 -7.44 30.88
CA ARG A 43 44.26 -6.72 29.61
C ARG A 43 43.63 -7.57 28.52
N LYS A 44 44.02 -8.84 28.42
CA LYS A 44 43.44 -9.77 27.46
C LYS A 44 41.94 -9.95 27.70
N ALA A 45 41.54 -10.17 28.94
CA ALA A 45 40.14 -10.32 29.32
C ALA A 45 39.31 -9.06 29.00
N ARG A 46 39.85 -7.87 29.24
CA ARG A 46 39.19 -6.61 28.85
C ARG A 46 39.02 -6.48 27.35
N ILE A 47 40.07 -6.74 26.57
CA ILE A 47 40.01 -6.68 25.10
C ILE A 47 38.99 -7.69 24.56
N ASP A 48 39.03 -8.94 25.05
CA ASP A 48 38.12 -9.98 24.62
C ASP A 48 36.66 -9.63 24.98
N ALA A 49 36.43 -9.04 26.16
CA ALA A 49 35.11 -8.56 26.58
C ALA A 49 34.60 -7.38 25.74
N ASP A 50 35.47 -6.40 25.45
CA ASP A 50 35.13 -5.24 24.63
C ASP A 50 34.80 -5.65 23.19
N LEU A 51 35.58 -6.58 22.61
CA LEU A 51 35.31 -7.17 21.30
C LEU A 51 33.99 -7.93 21.28
N ALA A 52 33.72 -8.77 22.29
CA ALA A 52 32.47 -9.49 22.39
C ALA A 52 31.26 -8.54 22.52
N ALA A 53 31.40 -7.46 23.29
CA ALA A 53 30.37 -6.43 23.42
C ALA A 53 30.13 -5.66 22.11
N ALA A 54 31.20 -5.35 21.37
CA ALA A 54 31.12 -4.70 20.07
C ALA A 54 30.43 -5.61 19.04
N ASP A 55 30.80 -6.90 18.97
CA ASP A 55 30.19 -7.88 18.08
C ASP A 55 28.71 -8.10 18.41
N ALA A 56 28.36 -8.23 19.70
CA ALA A 56 26.97 -8.35 20.13
C ALA A 56 26.15 -7.10 19.77
N SER A 57 26.74 -5.91 19.90
CA SER A 57 26.08 -4.66 19.52
C SER A 57 25.88 -4.58 18.00
N ARG A 58 26.90 -4.95 17.22
CA ARG A 58 26.81 -5.03 15.77
C ARG A 58 25.72 -6.00 15.32
N GLN A 59 25.69 -7.21 15.85
CA GLN A 59 24.66 -8.20 15.51
C GLN A 59 23.25 -7.70 15.84
N LYS A 60 23.07 -7.02 16.99
CA LYS A 60 21.78 -6.41 17.35
C LYS A 60 21.37 -5.32 16.35
N THR A 61 22.31 -4.47 15.94
CA THR A 61 22.05 -3.43 14.93
C THR A 61 21.71 -4.04 13.58
N ASP A 62 22.47 -5.02 13.11
CA ASP A 62 22.21 -5.71 11.84
C ASP A 62 20.84 -6.40 11.85
N ALA A 63 20.48 -7.05 12.96
CA ALA A 63 19.15 -7.65 13.14
C ALA A 63 18.03 -6.60 13.17
N ALA A 64 18.25 -5.45 13.83
CA ALA A 64 17.28 -4.37 13.86
C ALA A 64 17.08 -3.72 12.48
N ILE A 65 18.15 -3.54 11.71
CA ILE A 65 18.09 -3.06 10.32
C ILE A 65 17.30 -4.04 9.46
N ALA A 66 17.63 -5.33 9.52
CA ALA A 66 16.92 -6.35 8.75
C ALA A 66 15.42 -6.41 9.10
N ALA A 67 15.07 -6.33 10.39
CA ALA A 67 13.68 -6.30 10.83
C ALA A 67 12.95 -5.03 10.37
N TYR A 68 13.61 -3.87 10.42
CA TYR A 68 13.07 -2.60 9.94
C TYR A 68 12.82 -2.62 8.43
N GLU A 69 13.78 -3.10 7.65
CA GLU A 69 13.65 -3.23 6.19
C GLU A 69 12.54 -4.20 5.81
N ALA A 70 12.43 -5.35 6.50
CA ALA A 70 11.35 -6.31 6.29
C ALA A 70 9.98 -5.70 6.62
N ALA A 71 9.86 -4.98 7.74
CA ALA A 71 8.63 -4.29 8.12
C ALA A 71 8.24 -3.21 7.10
N LEU A 72 9.22 -2.44 6.60
CA LEU A 72 8.99 -1.42 5.58
C LEU A 72 8.54 -2.04 4.25
N ALA A 73 9.17 -3.14 3.82
CA ALA A 73 8.78 -3.87 2.62
C ALA A 73 7.36 -4.43 2.75
N ALA A 74 7.03 -5.06 3.88
CA ALA A 74 5.69 -5.57 4.15
C ALA A 74 4.64 -4.46 4.18
N ALA A 75 4.94 -3.31 4.78
CA ALA A 75 4.05 -2.14 4.80
C ALA A 75 3.80 -1.59 3.39
N LYS A 76 4.84 -1.46 2.56
CA LYS A 76 4.71 -1.04 1.16
C LYS A 76 3.88 -2.02 0.34
N ALA A 77 4.13 -3.32 0.49
CA ALA A 77 3.35 -4.36 -0.19
C ALA A 77 1.88 -4.33 0.22
N LYS A 78 1.60 -4.18 1.52
CA LYS A 78 0.23 -4.04 2.03
C LYS A 78 -0.46 -2.79 1.50
N ALA A 79 0.23 -1.65 1.47
CA ALA A 79 -0.32 -0.41 0.92
C ALA A 79 -0.66 -0.53 -0.57
N GLN A 80 0.23 -1.17 -1.36
CA GLN A 80 -0.04 -1.47 -2.78
C GLN A 80 -1.22 -2.43 -2.94
N GLY A 81 -1.31 -3.46 -2.09
CA GLY A 81 -2.44 -4.38 -2.06
C GLY A 81 -3.77 -3.67 -1.82
N ILE A 82 -3.84 -2.83 -0.79
CA ILE A 82 -5.04 -2.03 -0.47
C ILE A 82 -5.39 -1.08 -1.62
N ALA A 83 -4.40 -0.44 -2.24
CA ALA A 83 -4.63 0.47 -3.36
C ALA A 83 -5.21 -0.26 -4.58
N ASN A 84 -4.72 -1.46 -4.88
CA ASN A 84 -5.23 -2.29 -5.97
C ASN A 84 -6.64 -2.80 -5.66
N GLU A 85 -6.86 -3.37 -4.47
CA GLU A 85 -8.17 -3.85 -4.04
C GLU A 85 -9.23 -2.74 -4.06
N SER A 86 -8.88 -1.55 -3.59
CA SER A 86 -9.76 -0.38 -3.63
C SER A 86 -10.07 0.05 -5.06
N ARG A 87 -9.09 0.04 -5.97
CA ARG A 87 -9.31 0.36 -7.39
C ARG A 87 -10.25 -0.65 -8.05
N ASP A 88 -10.03 -1.94 -7.80
CA ASP A 88 -10.86 -3.00 -8.36
C ASP A 88 -12.30 -2.92 -7.84
N ALA A 89 -12.48 -2.68 -6.53
CA ALA A 89 -13.79 -2.48 -5.92
C ALA A 89 -14.52 -1.24 -6.47
N ILE A 90 -13.81 -0.12 -6.63
CA ILE A 90 -14.38 1.10 -7.23
C ILE A 90 -14.77 0.85 -8.69
N GLN A 91 -13.93 0.16 -9.46
CA GLN A 91 -14.23 -0.13 -10.86
C GLN A 91 -15.45 -1.04 -11.00
N ALA A 92 -15.58 -2.03 -10.13
CA ALA A 92 -16.77 -2.90 -10.06
C ALA A 92 -18.04 -2.12 -9.68
N ASP A 93 -17.98 -1.24 -8.68
CA ASP A 93 -19.11 -0.40 -8.28
C ASP A 93 -19.52 0.58 -9.39
N ILE A 94 -18.56 1.21 -10.07
CA ILE A 94 -18.81 2.07 -11.23
C ILE A 94 -19.47 1.28 -12.36
N ALA A 95 -18.99 0.09 -12.67
CA ALA A 95 -19.58 -0.76 -13.71
C ALA A 95 -21.03 -1.13 -13.35
N ALA A 96 -21.28 -1.56 -12.11
CA ALA A 96 -22.63 -1.90 -11.65
C ALA A 96 -23.59 -0.71 -11.71
N LYS A 97 -23.16 0.46 -11.22
CA LYS A 97 -23.95 1.71 -11.30
C LYS A 97 -24.22 2.12 -12.74
N ARG A 98 -23.22 2.01 -13.61
CA ARG A 98 -23.36 2.31 -15.03
C ARG A 98 -24.42 1.42 -15.68
N THR A 99 -24.35 0.11 -15.48
CA THR A 99 -25.35 -0.83 -16.01
C THR A 99 -26.76 -0.55 -15.47
N ALA A 100 -26.88 -0.22 -14.18
CA ALA A 100 -28.17 0.16 -13.59
C ALA A 100 -28.74 1.43 -14.22
N VAL A 101 -27.92 2.47 -14.40
CA VAL A 101 -28.33 3.73 -15.04
C VAL A 101 -28.67 3.52 -16.52
N GLU A 102 -27.89 2.72 -17.25
CA GLU A 102 -28.19 2.39 -18.65
C GLU A 102 -29.53 1.64 -18.78
N THR A 103 -29.83 0.73 -17.84
CA THR A 103 -31.11 0.01 -17.80
C THR A 103 -32.28 0.94 -17.50
N ASP A 104 -32.17 1.79 -16.47
CA ASP A 104 -33.19 2.77 -16.11
C ASP A 104 -33.44 3.78 -17.25
N LEU A 105 -32.36 4.25 -17.90
CA LEU A 105 -32.45 5.16 -19.03
C LEU A 105 -33.15 4.50 -20.23
N SER A 106 -32.80 3.26 -20.55
CA SER A 106 -33.45 2.51 -21.63
C SER A 106 -34.95 2.32 -21.35
N ALA A 107 -35.33 2.01 -20.12
CA ALA A 107 -36.73 1.89 -19.72
C ALA A 107 -37.49 3.22 -19.86
N LYS A 108 -36.89 4.33 -19.40
CA LYS A 108 -37.48 5.68 -19.53
C LYS A 108 -37.64 6.12 -20.98
N VAL A 109 -36.67 5.79 -21.85
CA VAL A 109 -36.76 6.06 -23.28
C VAL A 109 -37.91 5.27 -23.89
N ALA A 110 -38.02 3.97 -23.60
CA ALA A 110 -39.12 3.14 -24.11
C ALA A 110 -40.50 3.63 -23.62
N GLU A 111 -40.62 4.06 -22.36
CA GLU A 111 -41.85 4.65 -21.82
C GLU A 111 -42.19 5.97 -22.52
N ALA A 112 -41.20 6.84 -22.73
CA ALA A 112 -41.39 8.10 -23.43
C ALA A 112 -41.81 7.88 -24.89
N GLU A 113 -41.19 6.93 -25.59
CA GLU A 113 -41.56 6.54 -26.96
C GLU A 113 -43.01 6.01 -27.02
N ALA A 114 -43.39 5.15 -26.07
CA ALA A 114 -44.76 4.64 -25.98
C ALA A 114 -45.77 5.76 -25.72
N ARG A 115 -45.45 6.72 -24.83
CA ARG A 115 -46.29 7.89 -24.56
C ARG A 115 -46.43 8.79 -25.79
N ILE A 116 -45.32 9.07 -26.49
CA ILE A 116 -45.35 9.84 -27.74
C ILE A 116 -46.20 9.13 -28.78
N GLY A 117 -46.06 7.81 -28.93
CA GLY A 117 -46.87 7.01 -29.85
C GLY A 117 -48.37 7.09 -29.53
N LYS A 118 -48.73 6.98 -28.25
CA LYS A 118 -50.12 7.11 -27.79
C LYS A 118 -50.68 8.51 -28.07
N THR A 119 -49.97 9.57 -27.67
CA THR A 119 -50.41 10.95 -27.92
C THR A 119 -50.51 11.25 -29.41
N LYS A 120 -49.62 10.69 -30.24
CA LYS A 120 -49.70 10.81 -31.71
C LYS A 120 -50.97 10.13 -32.24
N ALA A 121 -51.27 8.92 -31.77
CA ALA A 121 -52.48 8.21 -32.18
C ALA A 121 -53.75 8.96 -31.75
N GLU A 122 -53.81 9.43 -30.51
CA GLU A 122 -54.92 10.26 -30.00
C GLU A 122 -55.08 11.55 -30.82
N ALA A 123 -53.98 12.29 -31.05
CA ALA A 123 -54.02 13.50 -31.88
C ALA A 123 -54.55 13.22 -33.29
N LEU A 124 -54.12 12.13 -33.93
CA LEU A 124 -54.61 11.73 -35.25
C LEU A 124 -56.11 11.43 -35.25
N THR A 125 -56.70 10.89 -34.17
CA THR A 125 -58.15 10.70 -34.09
C THR A 125 -58.92 12.02 -34.02
N HIS A 126 -58.35 13.06 -33.41
CA HIS A 126 -58.96 14.39 -33.36
C HIS A 126 -58.81 15.19 -34.66
N VAL A 127 -57.86 14.83 -35.53
CA VAL A 127 -57.63 15.53 -36.81
C VAL A 127 -58.87 15.45 -37.72
N ASP A 128 -59.53 14.30 -37.82
CA ASP A 128 -60.72 14.14 -38.68
C ASP A 128 -61.87 15.03 -38.21
N GLU A 129 -62.02 15.17 -36.89
CA GLU A 129 -63.05 15.99 -36.26
C GLU A 129 -62.76 17.49 -36.48
N ILE A 130 -61.53 17.92 -36.23
CA ILE A 130 -61.06 19.30 -36.47
C ILE A 130 -61.16 19.65 -37.97
N ALA A 131 -60.79 18.73 -38.86
CA ALA A 131 -60.87 18.92 -40.31
C ALA A 131 -62.33 19.08 -40.76
N THR A 132 -63.24 18.27 -40.21
CA THR A 132 -64.68 18.38 -40.47
C THR A 132 -65.24 19.72 -39.97
N GLU A 133 -64.95 20.11 -38.73
CA GLU A 133 -65.42 21.36 -38.12
C GLU A 133 -64.88 22.59 -38.87
N THR A 134 -63.60 22.56 -39.24
CA THR A 134 -62.96 23.63 -40.02
C THR A 134 -63.56 23.71 -41.43
N ALA A 135 -63.73 22.58 -42.12
CA ALA A 135 -64.36 22.54 -43.44
C ALA A 135 -65.81 23.04 -43.39
N GLN A 136 -66.58 22.66 -42.37
CA GLN A 136 -67.95 23.15 -42.17
C GLN A 136 -67.99 24.66 -41.93
N THR A 137 -67.07 25.19 -41.13
CA THR A 137 -66.97 26.64 -40.86
C THR A 137 -66.60 27.42 -42.12
N VAL A 138 -65.63 26.94 -42.89
CA VAL A 138 -65.19 27.60 -44.13
C VAL A 138 -66.29 27.57 -45.19
N VAL A 139 -66.96 26.42 -45.38
CA VAL A 139 -68.03 26.28 -46.39
C VAL A 139 -69.28 27.07 -45.98
N SER A 140 -69.62 27.12 -44.69
CA SER A 140 -70.78 27.89 -44.22
C SER A 140 -70.59 29.41 -44.41
N GLN A 141 -69.36 29.92 -44.26
CA GLN A 141 -69.03 31.31 -44.59
C GLN A 141 -69.08 31.62 -46.10
N LEU A 142 -68.90 30.62 -46.98
CA LEU A 142 -68.84 30.81 -48.43
C LEU A 142 -70.19 30.62 -49.14
N VAL A 143 -71.01 29.65 -48.72
CA VAL A 143 -72.19 29.18 -49.49
C VAL A 143 -73.50 29.24 -48.67
N GLY A 144 -73.44 29.53 -47.36
CA GLY A 144 -74.61 29.53 -46.45
C GLY A 144 -74.71 28.24 -45.62
N ASP A 145 -75.83 28.03 -44.90
CA ASP A 145 -75.96 26.91 -43.96
C ASP A 145 -75.93 25.55 -44.69
N VAL A 146 -74.98 24.68 -44.31
CA VAL A 146 -74.74 23.38 -44.98
C VAL A 146 -74.81 22.26 -43.95
N SER A 147 -75.47 21.16 -44.31
CA SER A 147 -75.68 20.06 -43.36
C SER A 147 -74.36 19.40 -42.93
N ALA A 148 -74.21 19.21 -41.62
CA ALA A 148 -73.03 18.61 -41.01
C ALA A 148 -72.73 17.19 -41.56
N ASP A 149 -73.77 16.44 -41.93
CA ASP A 149 -73.64 15.08 -42.47
C ASP A 149 -72.99 15.06 -43.87
N SER A 150 -73.29 16.07 -44.70
CA SER A 150 -72.69 16.18 -46.04
C SER A 150 -71.20 16.52 -45.99
N VAL A 151 -70.80 17.39 -45.05
CA VAL A 151 -69.41 17.78 -44.83
C VAL A 151 -68.60 16.60 -44.28
N ARG A 152 -69.12 15.88 -43.28
CA ARG A 152 -68.50 14.65 -42.77
C ARG A 152 -68.27 13.62 -43.87
N ALA A 153 -69.27 13.38 -44.71
CA ALA A 153 -69.17 12.41 -45.80
C ALA A 153 -68.10 12.81 -46.84
N ALA A 154 -67.96 14.11 -47.13
CA ALA A 154 -66.94 14.61 -48.06
C ALA A 154 -65.52 14.52 -47.47
N VAL A 155 -65.33 14.91 -46.22
CA VAL A 155 -64.02 14.82 -45.52
C VAL A 155 -63.59 13.35 -45.38
N ALA A 156 -64.50 12.46 -44.98
CA ALA A 156 -64.23 11.02 -44.86
C ALA A 156 -63.93 10.32 -46.19
N LYS A 157 -64.36 10.88 -47.32
CA LYS A 157 -64.05 10.35 -48.66
C LYS A 157 -62.63 10.69 -49.08
N VAL A 158 -62.12 11.85 -48.69
CA VAL A 158 -60.75 12.32 -49.01
C VAL A 158 -59.72 11.74 -48.05
N SER A 159 -60.06 11.52 -46.76
CA SER A 159 -59.13 10.92 -45.80
C SER A 159 -58.90 9.41 -45.97
N LYS A 160 -59.64 8.75 -46.87
CA LYS A 160 -59.51 7.33 -47.22
C LYS A 160 -58.71 7.04 -48.50
N GLU A 161 -58.39 8.05 -49.30
CA GLU A 161 -57.40 7.96 -50.39
C GLU A 161 -55.99 8.28 -49.88
#